data_AF-K7F6C3-F1
#
_entry.id   AF-K7F6C3-F1
#
_cell.length_a   1.000
_cell.length_b   1.000
_cell.length_c   1.000
_cell.angle_alpha   90.00
_cell.angle_beta   90.00
_cell.angle_gamma   90.00
#
_symmetry.space_group_name_H-M   'P 1'
#
loop_
_entity.id
_entity.type
_entity.pdbx_description
1 polymer ?
#
loop_
_entity_poly.entity_id
_entity_poly.type
_entity_poly.pdbx_seq_one_letter_code
_entity_poly.pdbx_strand_id
1 'polypeptide(L)'
;NGKRVQWLHGSDGEVWVWIMGDSPGDKPYELISEELMAERARQQAQKEAEELWKQKEAEITKKFRDAMAKEKAKIVAEKWKIETEDRKAAKLMEEKIQEELKKREEEERQRGEEQIRQQEELRAKELYLSLKQAQQHSQHNEHEDQEWKEQLRRSKAADEERSHKARMARDEYRRQSLRAIEKGKVAGLSNLFKGASLNKEMEIKINSNNPSSVMMLTAPASKAWERPSRPISREIIVRWFKEEQLPRRAGFERNTSAVAPWFHGIISRQEAEELLMNMSEGAFLVRVSEKIWGYALSYRQLSGFKHFLVDASGDFYSFLGVDPNRHATLTDLIDFHKEEIITSSGGELLLEPCGQRKHPPDYSLLFE
;
A
#
# COMPACT_ATOMS: atom_id res chain seq x y z
N ASN A 1 26.46 -43.88 9.58
CA ASN A 1 26.44 -43.80 8.10
C ASN A 1 25.83 -42.48 7.65
N GLY A 2 26.62 -41.41 7.64
CA GLY A 2 26.19 -40.12 7.10
C GLY A 2 26.30 -40.14 5.57
N LYS A 3 25.20 -39.86 4.86
CA LYS A 3 25.22 -39.72 3.41
C LYS A 3 26.09 -38.49 3.08
N ARG A 4 27.18 -38.68 2.32
CA ARG A 4 28.02 -37.60 1.78
C ARG A 4 27.66 -37.45 0.30
N VAL A 5 27.33 -36.23 -0.12
CA VAL A 5 27.10 -35.91 -1.55
C VAL A 5 28.46 -35.67 -2.19
N GLN A 6 28.79 -36.41 -3.25
CA GLN A 6 29.94 -36.15 -4.12
C GLN A 6 29.45 -35.46 -5.39
N TRP A 7 29.98 -34.27 -5.66
CA TRP A 7 29.66 -33.51 -6.85
C TRP A 7 30.56 -33.91 -8.01
N LEU A 8 29.97 -34.13 -9.18
CA LEU A 8 30.70 -34.28 -10.43
C LEU A 8 31.09 -32.88 -10.92
N HIS A 9 32.27 -32.73 -11.51
CA HIS A 9 32.77 -31.46 -12.04
C HIS A 9 32.98 -31.57 -13.55
N GLY A 10 32.68 -30.49 -14.27
CA GLY A 10 32.89 -30.35 -15.71
C GLY A 10 34.36 -30.15 -16.08
N SER A 11 34.66 -30.09 -17.38
CA SER A 11 36.01 -29.85 -17.90
C SER A 11 36.59 -28.46 -17.57
N ASP A 12 35.73 -27.54 -17.17
CA ASP A 12 36.03 -26.19 -16.68
C ASP A 12 36.29 -26.12 -15.18
N GLY A 13 36.12 -27.24 -14.45
CA GLY A 13 36.30 -27.29 -12.99
C GLY A 13 35.07 -26.84 -12.20
N GLU A 14 33.97 -26.47 -12.85
CA GLU A 14 32.69 -26.12 -12.22
C GLU A 14 31.85 -27.36 -11.94
N VAL A 15 30.89 -27.27 -11.02
CA VAL A 15 29.98 -28.39 -10.71
C VAL A 15 29.14 -28.73 -11.95
N TRP A 16 29.14 -30.01 -12.34
CA TRP A 16 28.36 -30.49 -13.48
C TRP A 16 26.87 -30.49 -13.13
N VAL A 17 26.12 -29.62 -13.80
CA VAL A 17 24.66 -29.49 -13.66
C VAL A 17 24.02 -30.00 -14.94
N TRP A 18 23.23 -31.06 -14.84
CA TRP A 18 22.39 -31.54 -15.93
C TRP A 18 21.01 -30.90 -15.82
N ILE A 19 20.65 -30.11 -16.83
CA ILE A 19 19.31 -29.53 -16.98
C ILE A 19 18.52 -30.44 -17.90
N MET A 20 17.41 -30.97 -17.37
CA MET A 20 16.54 -31.90 -18.07
C MET A 20 15.99 -31.23 -19.34
N GLY A 21 16.40 -31.70 -20.53
CA GLY A 21 15.92 -31.17 -21.82
C GLY A 21 16.89 -30.29 -22.61
N ASP A 22 18.11 -30.01 -22.09
CA ASP A 22 19.10 -29.16 -22.77
C ASP A 22 20.12 -29.95 -23.63
N SER A 23 20.15 -31.29 -23.54
CA SER A 23 21.09 -32.11 -24.30
C SER A 23 20.58 -32.38 -25.73
N PRO A 24 21.46 -32.46 -26.76
CA PRO A 24 21.07 -32.87 -28.10
C PRO A 24 20.41 -34.27 -28.09
N GLY A 25 19.11 -34.32 -28.37
CA GLY A 25 18.31 -35.54 -28.37
C GLY A 25 17.40 -35.74 -27.16
N ASP A 26 17.49 -34.87 -26.14
CA ASP A 26 16.57 -34.90 -25.00
C ASP A 26 15.22 -34.25 -25.38
N LYS A 27 14.14 -34.75 -24.75
CA LYS A 27 12.83 -34.11 -24.84
C LYS A 27 12.86 -32.78 -24.05
N PRO A 28 12.25 -31.70 -24.55
CA PRO A 28 12.13 -30.46 -23.78
C PRO A 28 11.44 -30.69 -22.43
N TYR A 29 11.83 -29.94 -21.40
CA TYR A 29 11.23 -30.02 -20.05
C TYR A 29 9.70 -29.92 -20.08
N GLU A 30 9.16 -29.00 -20.89
CA GLU A 30 7.70 -28.83 -21.02
C GLU A 30 7.02 -30.11 -21.51
N LEU A 31 7.61 -30.81 -22.48
CA LEU A 31 7.06 -32.05 -23.00
C LEU A 31 7.13 -33.18 -21.97
N ILE A 32 8.23 -33.25 -21.21
CA ILE A 32 8.39 -34.22 -20.11
C ILE A 32 7.37 -33.94 -19.00
N SER A 33 7.18 -32.68 -18.63
CA SER A 33 6.20 -32.26 -17.63
C SER A 33 4.77 -32.61 -18.06
N GLU A 34 4.41 -32.34 -19.31
CA GLU A 34 3.10 -32.70 -19.87
C GLU A 34 2.88 -34.22 -19.88
N GLU A 35 3.88 -35.00 -20.28
CA GLU A 35 3.84 -36.46 -20.26
C GLU A 35 3.64 -37.01 -18.84
N LEU A 36 4.35 -36.44 -17.85
CA LEU A 36 4.20 -36.81 -16.44
C LEU A 36 2.83 -36.46 -15.87
N MET A 37 2.26 -35.31 -16.23
CA MET A 37 0.91 -34.92 -15.82
C MET A 37 -0.15 -35.86 -16.42
N ALA A 38 -0.02 -36.18 -17.71
CA ALA A 38 -0.91 -37.11 -18.39
C ALA A 38 -0.83 -38.51 -17.77
N GLU A 39 0.38 -38.98 -17.46
CA GLU A 39 0.60 -40.26 -16.80
C GLU A 39 0.00 -40.30 -15.39
N ARG A 40 0.22 -39.25 -14.59
CA ARG A 40 -0.39 -39.13 -13.25
C ARG A 40 -1.92 -39.12 -13.31
N ALA A 41 -2.49 -38.41 -14.28
CA ALA A 41 -3.93 -38.35 -14.48
C ALA A 41 -4.51 -39.72 -14.87
N ARG A 42 -3.84 -40.45 -15.77
CA ARG A 42 -4.22 -41.84 -16.14
C ARG A 42 -4.16 -42.77 -14.94
N GLN A 43 -3.05 -42.78 -14.19
CA GLN A 43 -2.90 -43.66 -13.02
C GLN A 43 -3.95 -43.38 -11.95
N GLN A 44 -4.33 -42.11 -11.75
CA GLN A 44 -5.38 -41.75 -10.81
C GLN A 44 -6.76 -42.20 -11.30
N ALA A 45 -7.08 -41.97 -12.57
CA ALA A 45 -8.33 -42.42 -13.17
C ALA A 45 -8.47 -43.96 -13.16
N GLN A 46 -7.38 -44.67 -13.42
CA GLN A 46 -7.35 -46.14 -13.38
C GLN A 46 -7.64 -46.66 -11.97
N LYS A 47 -7.06 -46.07 -10.93
CA LYS A 47 -7.35 -46.45 -9.53
C LYS A 47 -8.83 -46.24 -9.19
N GLU A 48 -9.40 -45.09 -9.57
CA GLU A 48 -10.82 -44.80 -9.37
C GLU A 48 -11.71 -45.79 -10.14
N ALA A 49 -11.33 -46.13 -11.38
CA ALA A 49 -12.03 -47.11 -12.21
C ALA A 49 -11.96 -48.53 -11.63
N GLU A 50 -10.81 -48.96 -11.12
CA GLU A 50 -10.64 -50.26 -10.45
C GLU A 50 -11.51 -50.39 -9.19
N GLU A 51 -11.64 -49.33 -8.40
CA GLU A 51 -12.52 -49.30 -7.23
C GLU A 51 -13.99 -49.38 -7.63
N LEU A 52 -14.40 -48.61 -8.64
CA LEU A 52 -15.76 -48.67 -9.19
C LEU A 52 -16.06 -50.05 -9.79
N TRP A 53 -15.08 -50.66 -10.45
CA TRP A 53 -15.20 -52.00 -11.01
C TRP A 53 -15.43 -53.04 -9.92
N LYS A 54 -14.64 -53.04 -8.84
CA LYS A 54 -14.84 -53.95 -7.70
C LYS A 54 -16.24 -53.84 -7.10
N GLN A 55 -16.78 -52.63 -7.01
CA GLN A 55 -18.14 -52.41 -6.51
C GLN A 55 -19.20 -52.96 -7.47
N LYS A 56 -19.07 -52.67 -8.77
CA LYS A 56 -19.96 -53.16 -9.84
C LYS A 56 -19.94 -54.69 -9.95
N GLU A 57 -18.76 -55.29 -9.91
CA GLU A 57 -18.58 -56.73 -9.96
C GLU A 57 -19.29 -57.40 -8.77
N ALA A 58 -19.09 -56.89 -7.55
CA ALA A 58 -19.79 -57.39 -6.37
C ALA A 58 -21.33 -57.25 -6.48
N GLU A 59 -21.81 -56.15 -7.08
CA GLU A 59 -23.24 -55.94 -7.37
C GLU A 59 -23.78 -56.98 -8.35
N ILE A 60 -23.07 -57.21 -9.47
CA ILE A 60 -23.43 -58.20 -10.50
C ILE A 60 -23.45 -59.61 -9.90
N THR A 61 -22.39 -60.01 -9.18
CA THR A 61 -22.31 -61.32 -8.53
C THR A 61 -23.42 -61.51 -7.48
N LYS A 62 -23.82 -60.44 -6.78
CA LYS A 62 -24.96 -60.50 -5.85
C LYS A 62 -26.27 -60.69 -6.60
N LYS A 63 -26.55 -59.88 -7.63
CA LYS A 63 -27.76 -60.01 -8.47
C LYS A 63 -27.87 -61.40 -9.08
N PHE A 64 -26.77 -61.95 -9.58
CA PHE A 64 -26.75 -63.30 -10.15
C PHE A 64 -27.03 -64.37 -9.11
N ARG A 65 -26.41 -64.30 -7.92
CA ARG A 65 -26.70 -65.21 -6.80
C ARG A 65 -28.17 -65.18 -6.40
N ASP A 66 -28.77 -63.99 -6.30
CA ASP A 66 -30.18 -63.82 -5.94
C ASP A 66 -31.12 -64.36 -7.02
N ALA A 67 -30.81 -64.10 -8.31
CA ALA A 67 -31.56 -64.65 -9.44
C ALA A 67 -31.50 -66.18 -9.48
N MET A 68 -30.32 -66.75 -9.25
CA MET A 68 -30.11 -68.20 -9.17
C MET A 68 -30.86 -68.82 -7.99
N ALA A 69 -30.87 -68.18 -6.82
CA ALA A 69 -31.62 -68.65 -5.66
C ALA A 69 -33.13 -68.61 -5.91
N LYS A 70 -33.63 -67.56 -6.56
CA LYS A 70 -35.05 -67.41 -6.94
C LYS A 70 -35.49 -68.49 -7.91
N GLU A 71 -34.70 -68.77 -8.94
CA GLU A 71 -35.04 -69.80 -9.92
C GLU A 71 -34.96 -71.21 -9.30
N LYS A 72 -33.96 -71.48 -8.47
CA LYS A 72 -33.89 -72.73 -7.69
C LYS A 72 -35.12 -72.92 -6.80
N ALA A 73 -35.58 -71.87 -6.12
CA ALA A 73 -36.78 -71.94 -5.28
C ALA A 73 -38.04 -72.24 -6.12
N LYS A 74 -38.14 -71.66 -7.32
CA LYS A 74 -39.24 -71.93 -8.26
C LYS A 74 -39.23 -73.37 -8.75
N ILE A 75 -38.08 -73.88 -9.18
CA ILE A 75 -37.90 -75.28 -9.61
C ILE A 75 -38.20 -76.25 -8.46
N VAL A 76 -37.75 -75.95 -7.24
CA VAL A 76 -38.06 -76.78 -6.06
C VAL A 76 -39.55 -76.82 -5.81
N ALA A 77 -40.26 -75.68 -5.84
CA ALA A 77 -41.71 -75.64 -5.68
C ALA A 77 -42.47 -76.44 -6.76
N GLU A 78 -41.94 -76.49 -7.98
CA GLU A 78 -42.53 -77.21 -9.12
C GLU A 78 -42.24 -78.72 -9.08
N LYS A 79 -41.07 -79.13 -8.56
CA LYS A 79 -40.65 -80.53 -8.39
C LYS A 79 -41.52 -81.36 -7.43
N TRP A 80 -42.25 -80.75 -6.50
CA TRP A 80 -43.16 -81.49 -5.60
C TRP A 80 -44.38 -82.11 -6.31
N LYS A 81 -44.55 -81.89 -7.62
CA LYS A 81 -45.75 -82.28 -8.39
C LYS A 81 -45.54 -83.41 -9.42
N ILE A 82 -44.35 -84.02 -9.52
CA ILE A 82 -43.89 -84.54 -10.82
C ILE A 82 -43.26 -85.97 -10.82
N GLU A 83 -43.55 -86.76 -11.89
CA GLU A 83 -43.16 -88.16 -12.17
C GLU A 83 -41.73 -88.32 -12.79
N THR A 84 -41.21 -89.55 -12.94
CA THR A 84 -39.77 -89.81 -13.23
C THR A 84 -39.23 -89.34 -14.58
N GLU A 85 -40.07 -89.23 -15.62
CA GLU A 85 -39.65 -88.73 -16.95
C GLU A 85 -39.49 -87.21 -16.97
N ASP A 86 -40.40 -86.50 -16.31
CA ASP A 86 -40.32 -85.07 -16.11
C ASP A 86 -39.10 -84.65 -15.28
N ARG A 87 -38.53 -85.56 -14.47
CA ARG A 87 -37.26 -85.29 -13.76
C ARG A 87 -36.07 -85.10 -14.72
N LYS A 88 -36.04 -85.81 -15.85
CA LYS A 88 -35.01 -85.63 -16.89
C LYS A 88 -35.26 -84.32 -17.66
N ALA A 89 -36.52 -84.03 -18.00
CA ALA A 89 -36.90 -82.79 -18.66
C ALA A 89 -36.61 -81.55 -17.79
N ALA A 90 -36.89 -81.62 -16.48
CA ALA A 90 -36.62 -80.56 -15.51
C ALA A 90 -35.12 -80.28 -15.35
N LYS A 91 -34.25 -81.31 -15.40
CA LYS A 91 -32.79 -81.11 -15.40
C LYS A 91 -32.31 -80.37 -16.65
N LEU A 92 -32.84 -80.72 -17.82
CA LEU A 92 -32.48 -80.06 -19.08
C LEU A 92 -32.96 -78.60 -19.11
N MET A 93 -34.15 -78.32 -18.57
CA MET A 93 -34.63 -76.93 -18.38
C MET A 93 -33.76 -76.17 -17.38
N GLU A 94 -33.39 -76.79 -16.26
CA GLU A 94 -32.51 -76.19 -15.25
C GLU A 94 -31.14 -75.79 -15.85
N GLU A 95 -30.55 -76.66 -16.67
CA GLU A 95 -29.27 -76.40 -17.35
C GLU A 95 -29.40 -75.26 -18.38
N LYS A 96 -30.46 -75.23 -19.18
CA LYS A 96 -30.74 -74.14 -20.13
C LYS A 96 -30.91 -72.79 -19.43
N ILE A 97 -31.64 -72.76 -18.31
CA ILE A 97 -31.85 -71.52 -17.55
C ILE A 97 -30.54 -71.06 -16.89
N GLN A 98 -29.71 -71.99 -16.41
CA GLN A 98 -28.37 -71.67 -15.90
C GLN A 98 -27.47 -71.07 -16.98
N GLU A 99 -27.50 -71.61 -18.20
CA GLU A 99 -26.71 -71.12 -19.32
C GLU A 99 -27.17 -69.73 -19.78
N GLU A 100 -28.49 -69.50 -19.82
CA GLU A 100 -29.07 -68.19 -20.17
C GLU A 100 -28.74 -67.12 -19.12
N LEU A 101 -28.83 -67.46 -17.83
CA LEU A 101 -28.45 -66.55 -16.75
C LEU A 101 -26.95 -66.22 -16.80
N LYS A 102 -26.08 -67.20 -17.06
CA LYS A 102 -24.63 -66.97 -17.22
C LYS A 102 -24.33 -66.06 -18.40
N LYS A 103 -25.01 -66.26 -19.53
CA LYS A 103 -24.89 -65.38 -20.69
C LYS A 103 -25.28 -63.94 -20.34
N ARG A 104 -26.36 -63.77 -19.59
CA ARG A 104 -26.85 -62.45 -19.13
C ARG A 104 -25.89 -61.77 -18.15
N GLU A 105 -25.27 -62.52 -17.25
CA GLU A 105 -24.22 -62.05 -16.33
C GLU A 105 -23.02 -61.52 -17.12
N GLU A 106 -22.53 -62.29 -18.09
CA GLU A 106 -21.40 -61.90 -18.92
C GLU A 106 -21.71 -60.66 -19.77
N GLU A 107 -22.90 -60.57 -20.34
CA GLU A 107 -23.33 -59.37 -21.07
C GLU A 107 -23.44 -58.13 -20.15
N GLU A 108 -23.88 -58.29 -18.90
CA GLU A 108 -23.91 -57.19 -17.91
C GLU A 108 -22.50 -56.78 -17.48
N ARG A 109 -21.59 -57.76 -17.34
CA ARG A 109 -20.17 -57.54 -17.06
C ARG A 109 -19.51 -56.76 -18.19
N GLN A 110 -19.69 -57.18 -19.43
CA GLN A 110 -19.16 -56.48 -20.62
C GLN A 110 -19.70 -55.05 -20.76
N ARG A 111 -21.01 -54.84 -20.54
CA ARG A 111 -21.58 -53.48 -20.54
C ARG A 111 -21.02 -52.63 -19.40
N GLY A 112 -20.80 -53.23 -18.24
CA GLY A 112 -20.18 -52.56 -17.09
C GLY A 112 -18.73 -52.17 -17.37
N GLU A 113 -17.91 -53.08 -17.89
CA GLU A 113 -16.52 -52.83 -18.26
C GLU A 113 -16.40 -51.70 -19.28
N GLU A 114 -17.23 -51.72 -20.32
CA GLU A 114 -17.25 -50.67 -21.35
C GLU A 114 -17.59 -49.29 -20.75
N GLN A 115 -18.58 -49.23 -19.86
CA GLN A 115 -18.96 -47.99 -19.19
C GLN A 115 -17.84 -47.47 -18.27
N ILE A 116 -17.21 -48.34 -17.49
CA ILE A 116 -16.10 -47.97 -16.62
C ILE A 116 -14.90 -47.51 -17.44
N ARG A 117 -14.61 -48.16 -18.57
CA ARG A 117 -13.52 -47.74 -19.48
C ARG A 117 -13.76 -46.36 -20.08
N GLN A 118 -14.99 -46.06 -20.52
CA GLN A 118 -15.35 -44.73 -21.01
C GLN A 118 -15.24 -43.68 -19.90
N GLN A 119 -15.66 -44.03 -18.68
CA GLN A 119 -15.56 -43.15 -17.52
C GLN A 119 -14.10 -42.90 -17.11
N GLU A 120 -13.24 -43.93 -17.16
CA GLU A 120 -11.80 -43.83 -16.93
C GLU A 120 -11.14 -42.85 -17.91
N GLU A 121 -11.44 -42.97 -19.20
CA GLU A 121 -10.86 -42.08 -20.22
C GLU A 121 -11.30 -40.62 -20.02
N LEU A 122 -12.58 -40.39 -19.74
CA LEU A 122 -13.10 -39.05 -19.44
C LEU A 122 -12.46 -38.48 -18.19
N ARG A 123 -12.32 -39.29 -17.13
CA ARG A 123 -11.74 -38.88 -15.86
C ARG A 123 -10.25 -38.56 -16.00
N ALA A 124 -9.50 -39.35 -16.77
CA ALA A 124 -8.10 -39.08 -17.07
C ALA A 124 -7.92 -37.74 -17.80
N LYS A 125 -8.80 -37.43 -18.78
CA LYS A 125 -8.79 -36.14 -19.49
C LYS A 125 -9.11 -34.98 -18.56
N GLU A 126 -10.12 -35.12 -17.70
CA GLU A 126 -10.52 -34.11 -16.72
C GLU A 126 -9.37 -33.79 -15.74
N LEU A 127 -8.76 -34.84 -15.18
CA LEU A 127 -7.63 -34.70 -14.25
C LEU A 127 -6.42 -34.04 -14.92
N TYR A 128 -6.11 -34.42 -16.16
CA TYR A 128 -5.03 -33.78 -16.93
C TYR A 128 -5.29 -32.29 -17.14
N LEU A 129 -6.50 -31.91 -17.59
CA LEU A 129 -6.87 -30.51 -17.78
C LEU A 129 -6.77 -29.71 -16.48
N SER A 130 -7.21 -30.29 -15.37
CA SER A 130 -7.12 -29.66 -14.05
C SER A 130 -5.66 -29.43 -13.62
N LEU A 131 -4.79 -30.44 -13.78
CA LEU A 131 -3.36 -30.28 -13.47
C LEU A 131 -2.70 -29.21 -14.35
N LYS A 132 -3.02 -29.18 -15.64
CA LYS A 132 -2.47 -28.19 -16.58
C LYS A 132 -2.90 -26.76 -16.23
N GLN A 133 -4.15 -26.56 -15.84
CA GLN A 133 -4.63 -25.26 -15.36
C GLN A 133 -3.93 -24.82 -14.08
N ALA A 134 -3.73 -25.74 -13.12
CA ALA A 134 -3.01 -25.43 -11.89
C ALA A 134 -1.56 -25.01 -12.15
N GLN A 135 -0.87 -25.67 -13.09
CA GLN A 135 0.48 -25.28 -13.49
C GLN A 135 0.51 -23.87 -14.12
N GLN A 136 -0.43 -23.58 -15.03
CA GLN A 136 -0.52 -22.26 -15.66
C GLN A 136 -0.78 -21.14 -14.64
N HIS A 137 -1.67 -21.39 -13.66
CA HIS A 137 -1.90 -20.44 -12.57
C HIS A 137 -0.65 -20.22 -11.70
N SER A 138 0.12 -21.28 -11.42
CA SER A 138 1.38 -21.14 -10.67
C SER A 138 2.39 -20.27 -11.42
N GLN A 139 2.59 -20.54 -12.72
CA GLN A 139 3.52 -19.77 -13.56
C GLN A 139 3.09 -18.31 -13.69
N HIS A 140 1.79 -18.05 -13.82
CA HIS A 140 1.26 -16.68 -13.89
C HIS A 140 1.48 -15.92 -12.57
N ASN A 141 1.17 -16.54 -11.43
CA ASN A 141 1.38 -15.93 -10.12
C ASN A 141 2.86 -15.62 -9.84
N GLU A 142 3.78 -16.48 -10.27
CA GLU A 142 5.22 -16.24 -10.14
C GLU A 142 5.68 -15.03 -10.96
N HIS A 143 5.14 -14.85 -12.17
CA HIS A 143 5.42 -13.70 -13.01
C HIS A 143 4.89 -12.40 -12.37
N GLU A 144 3.65 -12.41 -11.89
CA GLU A 144 3.06 -11.26 -11.20
C GLU A 144 3.84 -10.87 -9.93
N ASP A 145 4.31 -11.85 -9.15
CA ASP A 145 5.14 -11.60 -7.96
C ASP A 145 6.51 -10.99 -8.32
N GLN A 146 7.12 -11.42 -9.42
CA GLN A 146 8.36 -10.80 -9.93
C GLN A 146 8.14 -9.36 -10.38
N GLU A 147 7.08 -9.10 -11.14
CA GLU A 147 6.71 -7.74 -11.57
C GLU A 147 6.45 -6.82 -10.37
N TRP A 148 5.72 -7.33 -9.37
CA TRP A 148 5.45 -6.60 -8.13
C TRP A 148 6.74 -6.26 -7.37
N LYS A 149 7.68 -7.21 -7.26
CA LYS A 149 9.00 -6.98 -6.65
C LYS A 149 9.82 -5.92 -7.38
N GLU A 150 9.82 -5.94 -8.72
CA GLU A 150 10.48 -4.91 -9.50
C GLU A 150 9.85 -3.53 -9.28
N GLN A 151 8.53 -3.47 -9.26
CA GLN A 151 7.79 -2.23 -9.03
C GLN A 151 8.08 -1.67 -7.64
N LEU A 152 8.14 -2.52 -6.62
CA LEU A 152 8.52 -2.13 -5.27
C LEU A 152 9.95 -1.57 -5.23
N ARG A 153 10.91 -2.20 -5.92
CA ARG A 153 12.29 -1.72 -6.03
C ARG A 153 12.35 -0.33 -6.71
N ARG A 154 11.59 -0.14 -7.80
CA ARG A 154 11.50 1.15 -8.51
C ARG A 154 10.89 2.24 -7.64
N SER A 155 9.83 1.93 -6.89
CA SER A 155 9.21 2.87 -5.94
C SER A 155 10.19 3.30 -4.85
N LYS A 156 10.87 2.33 -4.23
CA LYS A 156 11.87 2.60 -3.18
C LYS A 156 13.03 3.47 -3.68
N ALA A 157 13.55 3.19 -4.88
CA ALA A 157 14.59 4.01 -5.49
C ALA A 157 14.13 5.45 -5.76
N ALA A 158 12.88 5.64 -6.23
CA ALA A 158 12.31 6.97 -6.45
C ALA A 158 12.09 7.75 -5.13
N ASP A 159 11.69 7.06 -4.06
CA ASP A 159 11.59 7.65 -2.71
C ASP A 159 12.96 8.08 -2.16
N GLU A 160 13.99 7.24 -2.36
CA GLU A 160 15.37 7.56 -1.98
C GLU A 160 15.91 8.75 -2.78
N GLU A 161 15.65 8.82 -4.09
CA GLU A 161 16.04 9.96 -4.92
C GLU A 161 15.38 11.26 -4.47
N ARG A 162 14.05 11.24 -4.21
CA ARG A 162 13.33 12.40 -3.65
C ARG A 162 13.89 12.82 -2.30
N SER A 163 14.18 11.86 -1.43
CA SER A 163 14.76 12.12 -0.11
C SER A 163 16.16 12.72 -0.20
N HIS A 164 16.98 12.24 -1.13
CA HIS A 164 18.30 12.77 -1.41
C HIS A 164 18.23 14.21 -1.93
N LYS A 165 17.34 14.49 -2.90
CA LYS A 165 17.13 15.83 -3.45
C LYS A 165 16.66 16.82 -2.38
N ALA A 166 15.73 16.41 -1.51
CA ALA A 166 15.26 17.22 -0.39
C ALA A 166 16.40 17.53 0.61
N ARG A 167 17.26 16.55 0.90
CA ARG A 167 18.44 16.75 1.76
C ARG A 167 19.42 17.75 1.16
N MET A 168 19.76 17.59 -0.11
CA MET A 168 20.66 18.51 -0.82
C MET A 168 20.11 19.93 -0.82
N ALA A 169 18.81 20.13 -1.07
CA ALA A 169 18.18 21.44 -1.00
C ALA A 169 18.30 22.08 0.40
N ARG A 170 18.10 21.31 1.47
CA ARG A 170 18.25 21.79 2.86
C ARG A 170 19.69 22.18 3.18
N ASP A 171 20.65 21.38 2.75
CA ASP A 171 22.07 21.62 3.00
C ASP A 171 22.62 22.78 2.15
N GLU A 172 22.13 22.96 0.92
CA GLU A 172 22.39 24.14 0.07
C GLU A 172 21.85 25.41 0.73
N TYR A 173 20.60 25.40 1.18
CA TYR A 173 19.98 26.53 1.87
C TYR A 173 20.74 26.87 3.16
N ARG A 174 21.09 25.87 3.98
CA ARG A 174 21.90 26.06 5.19
C ARG A 174 23.24 26.71 4.86
N ARG A 175 23.94 26.26 3.81
CA ARG A 175 25.21 26.85 3.38
C ARG A 175 25.06 28.29 2.93
N GLN A 176 24.01 28.61 2.17
CA GLN A 176 23.72 29.99 1.74
C GLN A 176 23.41 30.90 2.93
N SER A 177 22.57 30.43 3.86
CA SER A 177 22.24 31.14 5.11
C SER A 177 23.49 31.42 5.96
N LEU A 178 24.37 30.41 6.16
CA LEU A 178 25.63 30.61 6.89
C LEU A 178 26.55 31.63 6.22
N ARG A 179 26.64 31.63 4.88
CA ARG A 179 27.39 32.65 4.14
C ARG A 179 26.80 34.05 4.27
N ALA A 180 25.47 34.18 4.35
CA ALA A 180 24.81 35.45 4.59
C ALA A 180 25.10 36.00 6.00
N ILE A 181 25.13 35.11 7.01
CA ILE A 181 25.52 35.46 8.39
C ILE A 181 26.98 35.91 8.44
N GLU A 182 27.90 35.16 7.82
CA GLU A 182 29.35 35.45 7.81
C GLU A 182 29.69 36.75 7.06
N LYS A 183 28.91 37.10 6.02
CA LYS A 183 28.98 38.40 5.33
C LYS A 183 28.49 39.59 6.16
N GLY A 184 28.22 39.40 7.46
CA GLY A 184 27.95 40.48 8.40
C GLY A 184 26.54 41.08 8.32
N LYS A 185 25.62 40.48 7.56
CA LYS A 185 24.27 41.04 7.34
C LYS A 185 23.24 40.70 8.43
N VAL A 186 23.53 39.76 9.35
CA VAL A 186 22.58 39.30 10.39
C VAL A 186 23.19 39.20 11.80
N ALA A 187 24.46 39.58 11.97
CA ALA A 187 25.16 39.47 13.26
C ALA A 187 24.51 40.29 14.41
N GLY A 188 23.64 41.27 14.09
CA GLY A 188 22.94 42.09 15.08
C GLY A 188 21.80 41.41 15.84
N LEU A 189 21.26 40.27 15.38
CA LEU A 189 20.05 39.67 15.97
C LEU A 189 20.31 38.51 16.96
N SER A 190 21.45 37.83 16.85
CA SER A 190 21.78 36.68 17.74
C SER A 190 22.07 37.09 19.19
N ASN A 191 22.52 38.33 19.44
CA ASN A 191 22.80 38.79 20.81
C ASN A 191 21.53 39.10 21.61
N LEU A 192 20.37 39.27 20.97
CA LEU A 192 19.11 39.54 21.66
C LEU A 192 18.47 38.25 22.22
N PHE A 193 18.76 37.09 21.62
CA PHE A 193 18.17 35.80 22.03
C PHE A 193 18.83 35.19 23.28
N LYS A 194 20.11 35.49 23.55
CA LYS A 194 20.78 35.02 24.79
C LYS A 194 20.34 35.78 26.06
N GLY A 195 19.76 36.99 25.92
CA GLY A 195 19.33 37.80 27.07
C GLY A 195 17.96 37.46 27.66
N ALA A 196 17.10 36.75 26.92
CA ALA A 196 15.72 36.48 27.35
C ALA A 196 15.56 35.16 28.15
N SER A 197 16.62 34.35 28.27
CA SER A 197 16.55 33.03 28.90
C SER A 197 16.88 33.01 30.40
N LEU A 198 17.00 34.17 31.06
CA LEU A 198 17.35 34.28 32.49
C LEU A 198 16.24 34.83 33.41
N ASN A 199 15.03 35.09 32.91
CA ASN A 199 13.95 35.68 33.73
C ASN A 199 12.69 34.80 33.82
N LYS A 200 12.84 33.50 34.09
CA LYS A 200 11.71 32.64 34.46
C LYS A 200 12.09 31.50 35.40
N GLU A 201 12.67 31.85 36.54
CA GLU A 201 12.91 30.92 37.66
C GLU A 201 12.54 31.58 39.01
N MET A 202 11.24 31.87 39.16
CA MET A 202 10.49 32.09 40.41
C MET A 202 9.03 32.16 39.94
N GLU A 203 8.07 31.35 40.36
CA GLU A 203 7.77 30.87 41.71
C GLU A 203 7.14 29.46 41.70
N ILE A 204 7.41 28.70 42.76
CA ILE A 204 6.81 27.41 43.09
C ILE A 204 5.75 27.65 44.18
N LYS A 205 4.55 27.04 44.03
CA LYS A 205 3.88 26.16 45.02
C LYS A 205 2.36 26.27 44.94
N ILE A 206 1.67 25.17 44.62
CA ILE A 206 0.60 24.60 45.46
C ILE A 206 0.70 23.05 45.42
N ASN A 207 0.45 22.48 46.59
CA ASN A 207 0.76 21.17 47.14
C ASN A 207 -0.44 20.19 47.00
N SER A 208 -0.22 18.87 46.79
CA SER A 208 -1.00 17.81 47.46
C SER A 208 -0.42 16.39 47.22
N ASN A 209 -0.18 15.70 48.33
CA ASN A 209 0.17 14.28 48.58
C ASN A 209 -0.81 13.28 47.87
N ASN A 210 -0.56 11.99 47.61
CA ASN A 210 0.32 10.93 48.16
C ASN A 210 0.34 9.71 47.14
N PRO A 211 0.88 8.49 47.42
CA PRO A 211 1.92 7.86 46.59
C PRO A 211 1.57 6.49 45.96
N SER A 212 2.52 5.96 45.18
CA SER A 212 2.73 4.55 44.74
C SER A 212 2.43 4.27 43.26
N SER A 213 3.47 4.07 42.45
CA SER A 213 3.94 2.72 42.07
C SER A 213 4.84 2.76 40.82
N VAL A 214 6.09 2.37 41.03
CA VAL A 214 7.10 1.78 40.13
C VAL A 214 7.34 2.29 38.70
N MET A 215 8.63 2.50 38.48
CA MET A 215 9.36 2.88 37.28
C MET A 215 9.08 2.04 36.04
N MET A 216 8.91 2.73 34.91
CA MET A 216 9.37 2.29 33.59
C MET A 216 10.05 3.51 32.95
N LEU A 217 11.38 3.43 32.81
CA LEU A 217 12.18 4.41 32.12
C LEU A 217 11.86 4.33 30.62
N THR A 218 11.01 5.23 30.14
CA THR A 218 10.94 5.57 28.71
C THR A 218 11.28 7.05 28.57
N ALA A 219 12.26 7.31 27.73
CA ALA A 219 12.73 8.67 27.44
C ALA A 219 11.54 9.56 27.05
N PRO A 220 11.38 10.76 27.63
CA PRO A 220 10.31 11.64 27.21
C PRO A 220 10.65 12.13 25.80
N ALA A 221 9.93 11.59 24.82
CA ALA A 221 9.74 12.27 23.54
C ALA A 221 9.29 13.69 23.87
N SER A 222 10.15 14.67 23.56
CA SER A 222 9.82 16.08 23.61
C SER A 222 8.47 16.26 22.94
N LYS A 223 7.46 16.73 23.70
CA LYS A 223 6.13 17.06 23.20
C LYS A 223 6.28 17.75 21.85
N ALA A 224 6.00 17.02 20.77
CA ALA A 224 5.83 17.61 19.46
C ALA A 224 4.75 18.68 19.67
N TRP A 225 5.05 19.92 19.36
CA TRP A 225 4.07 21.00 19.45
C TRP A 225 2.83 20.56 18.66
N GLU A 226 1.75 20.20 19.36
CA GLU A 226 0.48 19.92 18.72
C GLU A 226 0.01 21.23 18.12
N ARG A 227 0.02 21.28 16.79
CA ARG A 227 -0.32 22.49 16.06
C ARG A 227 -1.77 22.83 16.41
N PRO A 228 -2.07 24.03 16.95
CA PRO A 228 -3.42 24.36 17.38
C PRO A 228 -4.42 24.17 16.22
N SER A 229 -5.60 23.64 16.54
CA SER A 229 -6.65 23.36 15.56
C SER A 229 -6.96 24.60 14.75
N ARG A 230 -7.03 24.48 13.41
CA ARG A 230 -7.29 25.58 12.46
C ARG A 230 -8.39 26.55 12.96
N PRO A 231 -8.26 27.87 12.72
CA PRO A 231 -9.30 28.83 13.07
C PRO A 231 -10.64 28.44 12.44
N ILE A 232 -11.72 28.48 13.23
CA ILE A 232 -13.05 27.98 12.86
C ILE A 232 -13.95 29.11 12.32
N SER A 233 -13.68 30.37 12.71
CA SER A 233 -14.39 31.54 12.18
C SER A 233 -13.50 32.80 12.14
N ARG A 234 -13.96 33.79 11.39
CA ARG A 234 -13.30 35.10 11.24
C ARG A 234 -13.22 35.85 12.57
N GLU A 235 -14.23 35.73 13.43
CA GLU A 235 -14.27 36.37 14.75
C GLU A 235 -13.15 35.86 15.65
N ILE A 236 -12.86 34.55 15.61
CA ILE A 236 -11.78 33.97 16.40
C ILE A 236 -10.42 34.42 15.87
N ILE A 237 -10.28 34.61 14.55
CA ILE A 237 -9.06 35.17 13.95
C ILE A 237 -8.84 36.61 14.41
N VAL A 238 -9.88 37.44 14.41
CA VAL A 238 -9.80 38.83 14.91
C VAL A 238 -9.40 38.84 16.39
N ARG A 239 -10.02 37.99 17.20
CA ARG A 239 -9.71 37.81 18.62
C ARG A 239 -8.25 37.43 18.83
N TRP A 240 -7.78 36.39 18.14
CA TRP A 240 -6.40 35.93 18.16
C TRP A 240 -5.41 37.02 17.75
N PHE A 241 -5.71 37.74 16.67
CA PHE A 241 -4.84 38.83 16.23
C PHE A 241 -4.73 39.92 17.30
N LYS A 242 -5.86 40.32 17.90
CA LYS A 242 -5.87 41.37 18.93
C LYS A 242 -5.17 40.96 20.22
N GLU A 243 -5.31 39.70 20.63
CA GLU A 243 -4.79 39.23 21.91
C GLU A 243 -3.34 38.73 21.83
N GLU A 244 -2.93 38.11 20.71
CA GLU A 244 -1.61 37.49 20.60
C GLU A 244 -0.67 38.23 19.65
N GLN A 245 -1.19 38.84 18.58
CA GLN A 245 -0.36 39.39 17.50
C GLN A 245 -0.12 40.90 17.64
N LEU A 246 -1.13 41.65 18.09
CA LEU A 246 -0.98 43.09 18.39
C LEU A 246 0.09 43.37 19.46
N PRO A 247 0.16 42.64 20.61
CA PRO A 247 1.24 42.84 21.58
C PRO A 247 2.63 42.55 21.00
N ARG A 248 2.71 41.68 20.00
CA ARG A 248 3.94 41.34 19.25
C ARG A 248 4.21 42.30 18.10
N ARG A 249 3.44 43.39 17.99
CA ARG A 249 3.53 44.42 16.95
C ARG A 249 3.41 43.86 15.52
N ALA A 250 2.62 42.80 15.33
CA ALA A 250 2.36 42.29 13.99
C ALA A 250 1.61 43.32 13.13
N GLY A 251 2.06 43.50 11.88
CA GLY A 251 1.46 44.45 10.94
C GLY A 251 1.91 45.90 11.13
N PHE A 252 2.81 46.20 12.07
CA PHE A 252 3.40 47.54 12.22
C PHE A 252 4.72 47.67 11.45
N GLU A 253 5.00 48.89 10.99
CA GLU A 253 6.30 49.23 10.43
C GLU A 253 7.40 49.25 11.50
N ARG A 254 8.64 48.94 11.10
CA ARG A 254 9.79 48.90 12.00
C ARG A 254 9.95 50.25 12.70
N ASN A 255 9.99 50.22 14.03
CA ASN A 255 10.19 51.39 14.91
C ASN A 255 9.09 52.45 14.83
N THR A 256 7.95 52.19 14.18
CA THR A 256 6.85 53.15 14.04
C THR A 256 5.55 52.54 14.60
N SER A 257 4.63 53.39 15.05
CA SER A 257 3.26 52.99 15.43
C SER A 257 2.29 53.02 14.24
N ALA A 258 2.80 53.20 13.02
CA ALA A 258 2.04 53.14 11.79
C ALA A 258 1.90 51.68 11.33
N VAL A 259 0.72 51.33 10.82
CA VAL A 259 0.49 50.04 10.18
C VAL A 259 1.33 50.00 8.90
N ALA A 260 2.06 48.90 8.72
CA ALA A 260 2.96 48.73 7.59
C ALA A 260 2.19 48.73 6.27
N PRO A 261 2.75 49.34 5.20
CA PRO A 261 2.04 49.46 3.92
C PRO A 261 1.67 48.08 3.34
N TRP A 262 2.54 47.07 3.52
CA TRP A 262 2.33 45.70 3.05
C TRP A 262 1.27 44.91 3.83
N PHE A 263 0.70 45.43 4.91
CA PHE A 263 -0.24 44.69 5.75
C PHE A 263 -1.70 44.98 5.35
N HIS A 264 -2.47 43.94 5.00
CA HIS A 264 -3.85 44.06 4.51
C HIS A 264 -4.90 43.38 5.39
N GLY A 265 -4.55 42.95 6.60
CA GLY A 265 -5.52 42.31 7.49
C GLY A 265 -6.17 41.06 6.89
N ILE A 266 -7.47 40.85 7.12
CA ILE A 266 -8.19 39.64 6.68
C ILE A 266 -8.80 39.87 5.30
N ILE A 267 -8.02 39.63 4.25
CA ILE A 267 -8.47 39.58 2.85
C ILE A 267 -8.29 38.18 2.24
N SER A 268 -9.13 37.88 1.26
CA SER A 268 -9.07 36.63 0.51
C SER A 268 -7.84 36.56 -0.40
N ARG A 269 -7.55 35.36 -0.89
CA ARG A 269 -6.49 35.16 -1.90
C ARG A 269 -6.77 35.95 -3.17
N GLN A 270 -8.03 35.96 -3.63
CA GLN A 270 -8.43 36.60 -4.89
C GLN A 270 -8.27 38.12 -4.80
N GLU A 271 -8.72 38.74 -3.70
CA GLU A 271 -8.53 40.17 -3.46
C GLU A 271 -7.05 40.56 -3.44
N ALA A 272 -6.18 39.73 -2.84
CA ALA A 272 -4.75 39.96 -2.86
C ALA A 272 -4.15 39.89 -4.28
N GLU A 273 -4.60 38.94 -5.10
CA GLU A 273 -4.17 38.81 -6.51
C GLU A 273 -4.63 40.02 -7.34
N GLU A 274 -5.85 40.52 -7.15
CA GLU A 274 -6.37 41.73 -7.80
C GLU A 274 -5.55 42.97 -7.45
N LEU A 275 -5.16 43.12 -6.19
CA LEU A 275 -4.29 44.21 -5.75
C LEU A 275 -2.92 44.15 -6.44
N LEU A 276 -2.34 42.96 -6.57
CA LEU A 276 -1.02 42.76 -7.16
C LEU A 276 -1.02 42.68 -8.69
N MET A 277 -2.18 42.56 -9.35
CA MET A 277 -2.28 42.25 -10.79
C MET A 277 -1.58 43.25 -11.71
N ASN A 278 -1.64 44.54 -11.35
CA ASN A 278 -1.06 45.64 -12.12
C ASN A 278 0.26 46.16 -11.53
N MET A 279 0.86 45.44 -10.58
CA MET A 279 2.14 45.82 -9.98
C MET A 279 3.32 45.13 -10.67
N SER A 280 4.52 45.64 -10.36
CA SER A 280 5.78 45.09 -10.86
C SER A 280 6.08 43.71 -10.26
N GLU A 281 6.92 42.91 -10.95
CA GLU A 281 7.47 41.70 -10.34
C GLU A 281 8.25 42.07 -9.07
N GLY A 282 8.08 41.28 -8.00
CA GLY A 282 8.64 41.62 -6.69
C GLY A 282 7.66 42.31 -5.77
N ALA A 283 6.51 42.76 -6.28
CA ALA A 283 5.46 43.35 -5.46
C ALA A 283 4.82 42.32 -4.54
N PHE A 284 4.51 42.70 -3.30
CA PHE A 284 3.99 41.77 -2.30
C PHE A 284 3.05 42.42 -1.29
N LEU A 285 2.26 41.59 -0.62
CA LEU A 285 1.49 41.96 0.56
C LEU A 285 1.33 40.79 1.52
N VAL A 286 1.00 41.10 2.77
CA VAL A 286 0.73 40.13 3.84
C VAL A 286 -0.71 40.28 4.30
N ARG A 287 -1.41 39.15 4.31
CA ARG A 287 -2.78 39.03 4.78
C ARG A 287 -2.86 37.99 5.90
N VAL A 288 -3.78 38.16 6.83
CA VAL A 288 -4.07 37.18 7.87
C VAL A 288 -4.71 35.95 7.21
N SER A 289 -4.23 34.76 7.56
CA SER A 289 -4.70 33.52 6.95
C SER A 289 -5.93 32.99 7.68
N GLU A 290 -6.96 32.63 6.93
CA GLU A 290 -8.13 31.93 7.46
C GLU A 290 -7.93 30.41 7.55
N LYS A 291 -6.79 29.89 7.08
CA LYS A 291 -6.51 28.44 7.04
C LYS A 291 -5.57 27.97 8.15
N ILE A 292 -4.77 28.87 8.71
CA ILE A 292 -3.76 28.60 9.74
C ILE A 292 -3.74 29.74 10.75
N TRP A 293 -3.24 29.49 11.96
CA TRP A 293 -2.92 30.54 12.93
C TRP A 293 -1.65 31.28 12.47
N GLY A 294 -1.85 32.27 11.62
CA GLY A 294 -0.75 32.96 10.96
C GLY A 294 -1.18 33.79 9.76
N TYR A 295 -0.28 33.93 8.81
CA TYR A 295 -0.42 34.85 7.69
C TYR A 295 -0.20 34.13 6.36
N ALA A 296 -0.56 34.81 5.29
CA ALA A 296 -0.17 34.45 3.95
C ALA A 296 0.51 35.66 3.30
N LEU A 297 1.72 35.47 2.79
CA LEU A 297 2.38 36.44 1.94
C LEU A 297 1.99 36.16 0.50
N SER A 298 1.35 37.13 -0.15
CA SER A 298 1.04 37.09 -1.58
C SER A 298 2.10 37.87 -2.34
N TYR A 299 2.64 37.28 -3.40
CA TYR A 299 3.78 37.79 -4.16
C TYR A 299 3.47 37.80 -5.66
N ARG A 300 3.84 38.88 -6.35
CA ARG A 300 3.74 39.05 -7.80
C ARG A 300 4.99 38.50 -8.48
N GLN A 301 4.81 37.46 -9.29
CA GLN A 301 5.83 36.90 -10.17
C GLN A 301 5.55 37.30 -11.62
N LEU A 302 6.56 37.25 -12.49
CA LEU A 302 6.47 37.56 -13.92
C LEU A 302 5.21 36.99 -14.64
N SER A 303 4.82 35.75 -14.35
CA SER A 303 3.71 35.04 -15.02
C SER A 303 2.50 34.76 -14.13
N GLY A 304 2.43 35.33 -12.92
CA GLY A 304 1.31 35.06 -12.00
C GLY A 304 1.59 35.48 -10.56
N PHE A 305 1.11 34.66 -9.62
CA PHE A 305 1.21 34.95 -8.19
C PHE A 305 1.69 33.72 -7.41
N LYS A 306 2.49 33.97 -6.36
CA LYS A 306 2.89 32.96 -5.39
C LYS A 306 2.33 33.32 -4.01
N HIS A 307 1.99 32.31 -3.23
CA HIS A 307 1.50 32.51 -1.87
C HIS A 307 2.27 31.63 -0.90
N PHE A 308 2.83 32.25 0.12
CA PHE A 308 3.61 31.58 1.15
C PHE A 308 2.87 31.69 2.48
N LEU A 309 2.62 30.55 3.11
CA LEU A 309 2.01 30.52 4.44
C LEU A 309 3.07 30.82 5.49
N VAL A 310 2.76 31.75 6.39
CA VAL A 310 3.62 32.11 7.54
C VAL A 310 2.95 31.57 8.79
N ASP A 311 3.64 30.68 9.49
CA ASP A 311 3.21 30.18 10.80
C ASP A 311 3.46 31.25 11.87
N ALA A 312 2.45 31.51 12.69
CA ALA A 312 2.54 32.38 13.87
C ALA A 312 1.96 31.72 15.12
N SER A 313 1.79 30.39 15.12
CA SER A 313 1.27 29.61 16.25
C SER A 313 2.24 29.50 17.43
N GLY A 314 3.52 29.84 17.22
CA GLY A 314 4.55 29.88 18.25
C GLY A 314 5.03 31.29 18.61
N ASP A 315 6.15 31.36 19.31
CA ASP A 315 6.87 32.57 19.69
C ASP A 315 7.73 33.18 18.56
N PHE A 316 7.68 32.59 17.36
CA PHE A 316 8.37 33.04 16.15
C PHE A 316 7.45 33.07 14.93
N TYR A 317 7.96 33.63 13.83
CA TYR A 317 7.35 33.65 12.50
C TYR A 317 8.26 32.92 11.51
N SER A 318 7.70 32.03 10.67
CA SER A 318 8.47 31.29 9.66
C SER A 318 7.58 30.85 8.50
N PHE A 319 8.14 30.70 7.29
CA PHE A 319 7.39 30.13 6.17
C PHE A 319 7.17 28.62 6.33
N LEU A 320 5.93 28.17 6.18
CA LEU A 320 5.59 26.75 6.24
C LEU A 320 6.11 26.00 5.00
N GLY A 321 7.00 25.05 5.23
CA GLY A 321 7.47 24.10 4.22
C GLY A 321 8.44 24.66 3.19
N VAL A 322 8.88 25.91 3.36
CA VAL A 322 9.72 26.62 2.39
C VAL A 322 11.02 27.11 3.03
N ASP A 323 10.93 27.93 4.08
CA ASP A 323 12.10 28.49 4.78
C ASP A 323 12.12 28.00 6.24
N PRO A 324 13.19 27.32 6.70
CA PRO A 324 13.33 26.92 8.10
C PRO A 324 13.68 28.08 9.06
N ASN A 325 13.99 29.28 8.56
CA ASN A 325 14.39 30.41 9.39
C ASN A 325 13.22 30.92 10.23
N ARG A 326 13.54 31.25 11.48
CA ARG A 326 12.59 31.74 12.47
C ARG A 326 12.91 33.19 12.76
N HIS A 327 11.89 34.04 12.68
CA HIS A 327 11.99 35.47 12.94
C HIS A 327 11.23 35.83 14.21
N ALA A 328 11.75 36.76 14.99
CA ALA A 328 11.13 37.19 16.24
C ALA A 328 9.83 37.98 15.99
N THR A 329 9.83 38.82 14.94
CA THR A 329 8.67 39.60 14.53
C THR A 329 8.31 39.35 13.07
N LEU A 330 7.04 39.60 12.71
CA LEU A 330 6.59 39.52 11.32
C LEU A 330 7.36 40.51 10.44
N THR A 331 7.67 41.69 10.96
CA THR A 331 8.46 42.71 10.25
C THR A 331 9.90 42.25 9.99
N ASP A 332 10.52 41.52 10.93
CA ASP A 332 11.85 40.93 10.71
C ASP A 332 11.83 39.87 9.60
N LEU A 333 10.76 39.08 9.50
CA LEU A 333 10.59 38.10 8.42
C LEU A 333 10.52 38.80 7.06
N ILE A 334 9.74 39.88 6.98
CA ILE A 334 9.60 40.66 5.74
C ILE A 334 10.91 41.33 5.37
N ASP A 335 11.55 42.04 6.30
CA ASP A 335 12.79 42.76 6.02
C ASP A 335 13.94 41.82 5.64
N PHE A 336 14.03 40.64 6.24
CA PHE A 336 15.02 39.63 5.84
C PHE A 336 14.84 39.21 4.38
N HIS A 337 13.59 38.96 3.96
CA HIS A 337 13.29 38.51 2.61
C HIS A 337 13.22 39.62 1.56
N LYS A 338 13.49 40.88 1.93
CA LYS A 338 13.81 41.95 0.96
C LYS A 338 15.18 41.74 0.32
N GLU A 339 16.09 41.09 1.04
CA GLU A 339 17.49 40.90 0.65
C GLU A 339 17.83 39.43 0.40
N GLU A 340 17.11 38.50 1.04
CA GLU A 340 17.32 37.05 0.90
C GLU A 340 16.12 36.38 0.22
N ILE A 341 16.40 35.45 -0.68
CA ILE A 341 15.36 34.77 -1.48
C ILE A 341 14.53 33.82 -0.60
N ILE A 342 13.21 33.79 -0.84
CA ILE A 342 12.30 32.87 -0.12
C ILE A 342 12.53 31.42 -0.54
N THR A 343 12.63 31.13 -1.85
CA THR A 343 12.99 29.81 -2.36
C THR A 343 14.21 29.85 -3.27
N SER A 344 15.13 28.90 -3.13
CA SER A 344 16.29 28.78 -4.03
C SER A 344 15.91 28.50 -5.49
N SER A 345 14.76 27.87 -5.72
CA SER A 345 14.26 27.56 -7.08
C SER A 345 13.50 28.71 -7.74
N GLY A 346 12.93 29.62 -6.96
CA GLY A 346 12.03 30.66 -7.44
C GLY A 346 12.61 32.07 -7.37
N GLY A 347 13.65 32.30 -6.55
CA GLY A 347 14.38 33.57 -6.51
C GLY A 347 13.55 34.76 -6.01
N GLU A 348 12.49 34.53 -5.23
CA GLU A 348 11.55 35.58 -4.82
C GLU A 348 12.19 36.49 -3.78
N LEU A 349 12.33 37.78 -4.12
CA LEU A 349 12.75 38.86 -3.22
C LEU A 349 11.60 39.84 -3.04
N LEU A 350 11.35 40.27 -1.81
CA LEU A 350 10.29 41.21 -1.48
C LEU A 350 10.72 42.64 -1.84
N LEU A 351 10.39 43.11 -3.04
CA LEU A 351 10.89 44.39 -3.55
C LEU A 351 9.95 45.54 -3.21
N GLU A 352 8.67 45.43 -3.57
CA GLU A 352 7.70 46.54 -3.50
C GLU A 352 6.50 46.19 -2.60
N PRO A 353 6.28 46.88 -1.47
CA PRO A 353 5.09 46.65 -0.67
C PRO A 353 3.84 47.21 -1.38
N CYS A 354 2.83 46.36 -1.59
CA CYS A 354 1.51 46.81 -2.02
C CYS A 354 0.85 47.54 -0.86
N GLY A 355 0.46 48.80 -1.08
CA GLY A 355 -0.25 49.60 -0.10
C GLY A 355 -1.78 49.44 -0.14
N GLN A 356 -2.44 50.09 0.81
CA GLN A 356 -3.91 50.15 0.89
C GLN A 356 -4.53 50.90 -0.30
N ARG A 357 -5.63 50.37 -0.85
CA ARG A 357 -6.40 51.00 -1.95
C ARG A 357 -7.83 51.38 -1.58
N LYS A 358 -8.34 50.91 -0.43
CA LYS A 358 -9.72 51.10 0.01
C LYS A 358 -9.78 51.99 1.26
N HIS A 359 -10.91 52.66 1.46
CA HIS A 359 -11.27 53.38 2.68
C HIS A 359 -12.62 52.87 3.20
N PRO A 360 -12.73 52.38 4.45
CA PRO A 360 -11.63 52.22 5.41
C PRO A 360 -10.59 51.17 4.94
N PRO A 361 -9.35 51.20 5.47
CA PRO A 361 -8.29 50.25 5.11
C PRO A 361 -8.70 48.80 5.36
N ASP A 362 -8.12 47.87 4.61
CA ASP A 362 -8.39 46.42 4.69
C ASP A 362 -8.14 45.84 6.10
N TYR A 363 -7.22 46.44 6.85
CA TYR A 363 -6.87 46.05 8.21
C TYR A 363 -7.74 46.68 9.30
N SER A 364 -8.68 47.56 8.97
CA SER A 364 -9.51 48.33 9.93
C SER A 364 -10.05 47.48 11.09
N LEU A 365 -10.74 46.38 10.77
CA LEU A 365 -11.31 45.42 11.74
C LEU A 365 -10.32 44.89 12.80
N LEU A 366 -9.02 44.88 12.49
CA LEU A 366 -7.99 44.34 13.37
C LEU A 366 -7.39 45.38 14.33
N PHE A 367 -7.44 46.65 13.98
CA PHE A 367 -6.82 47.75 14.74
C PHE A 367 -7.82 48.71 15.39
N GLU A 368 -9.13 48.47 15.18
CA GLU A 368 -10.24 49.16 15.86
C GLU A 368 -10.45 48.75 17.32
#